data_AF-A0A952UV59-F1
#
_entry.id   AF-A0A952UV59-F1
#
_cell.length_a   1.000
_cell.length_b   1.000
_cell.length_c   1.000
_cell.angle_alpha   90.00
_cell.angle_beta   90.00
_cell.angle_gamma   90.00
#
_symmetry.space_group_name_H-M   'P 1'
#
loop_
_entity.id
_entity.type
_entity.pdbx_description
1 polymer ?
#
loop_
_entity_poly.entity_id
_entity_poly.type
_entity_poly.pdbx_seq_one_letter_code
_entity_poly.pdbx_strand_id
1 'polypeptide(L)'
;MGILSTRWEGEHQGHRVAVVRNELTKGFAIEWDGEVIAERSWSWIGHGKLTATAELGGEPVEIRSALGWGGAWGGLAGKCTVHVGDAEVPMTRAK
;
A
#
# COMPACT_ATOMS: atom_id res chain seq x y z
N MET A 1 -9.44 10.38 20.03
CA MET A 1 -8.49 10.89 19.02
C MET A 1 -7.36 9.89 18.90
N GLY A 2 -7.26 9.20 17.77
CA GLY A 2 -6.21 8.23 17.51
C GLY A 2 -6.42 7.66 16.12
N ILE A 3 -5.65 8.12 15.15
CA ILE A 3 -5.64 7.60 13.78
C ILE A 3 -4.98 6.21 13.87
N LEU A 4 -5.81 5.18 14.07
CA LEU A 4 -5.40 3.77 14.21
C LEU A 4 -5.08 3.11 12.85
N SER A 5 -5.08 3.89 11.77
CA SER A 5 -4.73 3.45 10.43
C SER A 5 -3.70 4.40 9.82
N THR A 6 -2.67 3.85 9.20
CA THR A 6 -1.78 4.63 8.34
C THR A 6 -2.17 4.41 6.89
N ARG A 7 -2.34 5.49 6.15
CA ARG A 7 -2.66 5.46 4.72
C ARG A 7 -1.55 6.12 3.91
N TRP A 8 -1.22 5.52 2.79
CA TRP A 8 -0.33 6.08 1.78
C TRP A 8 -1.12 6.21 0.48
N GLU A 9 -0.92 7.30 -0.23
CA GLU A 9 -1.64 7.59 -1.46
C GLU A 9 -0.64 8.03 -2.53
N GLY A 10 -0.89 7.60 -3.75
CA GLY A 10 -0.16 7.99 -4.95
C GLY A 10 -1.11 8.05 -6.13
N GLU A 11 -0.60 8.54 -7.24
CA GLU A 11 -1.33 8.60 -8.49
C GLU A 11 -0.45 8.00 -9.59
N HIS A 12 -1.05 7.17 -10.44
CA HIS A 12 -0.40 6.58 -11.59
C HIS A 12 -1.30 6.69 -12.82
N GLN A 13 -0.84 7.43 -13.83
CA GLN A 13 -1.56 7.61 -15.10
C GLN A 13 -3.04 8.07 -14.92
N GLY A 14 -3.31 8.93 -13.94
CA GLY A 14 -4.65 9.43 -13.63
C GLY A 14 -5.49 8.49 -12.75
N HIS A 15 -4.97 7.33 -12.37
CA HIS A 15 -5.59 6.41 -11.41
C HIS A 15 -5.03 6.61 -10.01
N ARG A 16 -5.91 6.59 -9.02
CA ARG A 16 -5.51 6.76 -7.62
C ARG A 16 -5.13 5.41 -7.04
N VAL A 17 -3.92 5.33 -6.48
CA VAL A 17 -3.47 4.15 -5.76
C VAL A 17 -3.35 4.49 -4.30
N ALA A 18 -3.98 3.71 -3.43
CA ALA A 18 -3.83 3.87 -2.01
C ALA A 18 -3.45 2.56 -1.34
N VAL A 19 -2.74 2.69 -0.24
CA VAL A 19 -2.29 1.58 0.57
C VAL A 19 -2.68 1.90 2.00
N VAL A 20 -3.48 1.04 2.61
CA VAL A 20 -4.01 1.25 3.96
C VAL A 20 -3.47 0.17 4.88
N ARG A 21 -2.90 0.60 5.99
CA ARG A 21 -2.53 -0.26 7.11
C ARG A 21 -3.42 0.07 8.28
N ASN A 22 -4.19 -0.91 8.74
CA ASN A 22 -4.97 -0.82 9.96
C ASN A 22 -4.18 -1.46 11.10
N GLU A 23 -3.80 -0.67 12.10
CA GLU A 23 -3.04 -1.16 13.25
C GLU A 23 -3.92 -1.95 14.23
N LEU A 24 -5.22 -1.65 14.29
CA LEU A 24 -6.18 -2.32 15.17
C LEU A 24 -6.50 -3.73 14.70
N THR A 25 -6.86 -3.88 13.41
CA THR A 25 -7.16 -5.19 12.82
C THR A 25 -5.92 -5.91 12.33
N LYS A 26 -4.75 -5.25 12.42
CA LYS A 26 -3.49 -5.68 11.80
C LYS A 26 -3.69 -5.95 10.30
N GLY A 27 -4.60 -5.24 9.65
CA GLY A 27 -4.89 -5.40 8.22
C GLY A 27 -3.99 -4.53 7.36
N PHE A 28 -3.73 -5.00 6.14
CA PHE A 28 -3.04 -4.25 5.10
C PHE A 28 -3.81 -4.43 3.79
N ALA A 29 -4.07 -3.34 3.07
CA ALA A 29 -4.87 -3.34 1.85
C ALA A 29 -4.29 -2.42 0.77
N ILE A 30 -4.47 -2.80 -0.49
CA ILE A 30 -4.24 -1.97 -1.67
C ILE A 30 -5.61 -1.56 -2.22
N GLU A 31 -5.76 -0.28 -2.48
CA GLU A 31 -6.91 0.33 -3.13
C GLU A 31 -6.50 0.90 -4.49
N TRP A 32 -7.34 0.69 -5.49
CA TRP A 32 -7.22 1.25 -6.83
C TRP A 32 -8.52 1.99 -7.17
N ASP A 33 -8.43 3.28 -7.44
CA ASP A 33 -9.57 4.19 -7.66
C ASP A 33 -10.64 4.13 -6.54
N GLY A 34 -10.22 3.79 -5.32
CA GLY A 34 -11.08 3.66 -4.15
C GLY A 34 -11.68 2.26 -3.94
N GLU A 35 -11.40 1.30 -4.81
CA GLU A 35 -11.80 -0.10 -4.64
C GLU A 35 -10.65 -0.92 -4.04
N VAL A 36 -10.95 -1.74 -3.02
CA VAL A 36 -9.97 -2.65 -2.41
C VAL A 36 -9.73 -3.83 -3.35
N ILE A 37 -8.58 -3.85 -4.01
CA ILE A 37 -8.20 -4.90 -4.96
C ILE A 37 -7.39 -6.03 -4.31
N ALA A 38 -6.82 -5.77 -3.13
CA ALA A 38 -6.13 -6.79 -2.34
C ALA A 38 -6.11 -6.42 -0.87
N GLU A 39 -6.33 -7.40 -0.01
CA GLU A 39 -6.17 -7.27 1.43
C GLU A 39 -5.46 -8.48 2.03
N ARG A 40 -4.72 -8.26 3.11
CA ARG A 40 -4.09 -9.32 3.89
C ARG A 40 -3.91 -8.89 5.34
N SER A 41 -4.13 -9.83 6.25
CA SER A 41 -3.78 -9.69 7.66
C SER A 41 -2.26 -9.78 7.84
N TRP A 42 -1.67 -8.76 8.45
CA TRP A 42 -0.24 -8.69 8.77
C TRP A 42 0.14 -9.74 9.81
N SER A 43 1.03 -10.65 9.44
CA SER A 43 1.72 -11.56 10.36
C SER A 43 2.97 -10.87 10.91
N TRP A 44 3.19 -10.96 12.23
CA TRP A 44 4.34 -10.36 12.93
C TRP A 44 5.72 -10.80 12.38
N ILE A 45 5.76 -11.87 11.57
CA ILE A 45 6.99 -12.54 11.12
C ILE A 45 7.28 -12.31 9.61
N GLY A 46 6.41 -11.62 8.86
CA GLY A 46 6.55 -11.54 7.41
C GLY A 46 6.34 -10.13 6.88
N HIS A 47 7.36 -9.62 6.19
CA HIS A 47 7.31 -8.47 5.27
C HIS A 47 5.93 -8.30 4.63
N GLY A 48 5.25 -7.17 4.86
CA GLY A 48 3.96 -6.90 4.23
C GLY A 48 4.14 -6.50 2.79
N LYS A 49 4.32 -7.53 1.98
CA LYS A 49 4.21 -7.46 0.54
C LYS A 49 2.79 -7.89 0.16
N LEU A 50 2.11 -7.06 -0.60
CA LEU A 50 0.88 -7.42 -1.30
C LEU A 50 1.13 -7.29 -2.79
N THR A 51 0.60 -8.25 -3.54
CA THR A 51 0.51 -8.18 -4.98
C THR A 51 -0.96 -8.25 -5.35
N ALA A 52 -1.39 -7.37 -6.23
CA ALA A 52 -2.74 -7.30 -6.75
C ALA A 52 -2.68 -7.13 -8.28
N THR A 53 -3.79 -7.34 -8.95
CA THR A 53 -3.92 -7.03 -10.38
C THR A 53 -5.05 -6.02 -10.52
N ALA A 54 -4.83 -4.94 -11.28
CA ALA A 54 -5.85 -3.98 -11.66
C ALA A 54 -5.92 -3.86 -13.18
N GLU A 55 -6.95 -3.23 -13.71
CA GLU A 55 -7.04 -2.89 -15.13
C GLU A 55 -6.60 -1.44 -15.35
N LEU A 56 -5.68 -1.24 -16.28
CA LEU A 56 -5.20 0.08 -16.71
C LEU A 56 -5.35 0.16 -18.22
N GLY A 57 -6.23 1.04 -18.71
CA GLY A 57 -6.46 1.20 -20.15
C GLY A 57 -6.96 -0.07 -20.86
N GLY A 58 -7.59 -1.00 -20.13
CA GLY A 58 -8.06 -2.29 -20.66
C GLY A 58 -7.03 -3.42 -20.63
N GLU A 59 -5.82 -3.17 -20.09
CA GLU A 59 -4.80 -4.20 -19.88
C GLU A 59 -4.65 -4.51 -18.38
N PRO A 60 -4.48 -5.80 -18.01
CA PRO A 60 -4.20 -6.16 -16.63
C PRO A 60 -2.78 -5.72 -16.25
N VAL A 61 -2.65 -4.94 -15.19
CA VAL A 61 -1.38 -4.50 -14.61
C VAL A 61 -1.21 -5.05 -13.20
N GLU A 62 0.00 -5.51 -12.90
CA GLU A 62 0.34 -6.01 -11.57
C GLU A 62 0.75 -4.85 -10.65
N ILE A 63 0.15 -4.79 -9.47
CA ILE A 63 0.42 -3.78 -8.45
C ILE A 63 1.08 -4.48 -7.28
N ARG A 64 2.32 -4.10 -6.99
CA ARG A 64 3.11 -4.64 -5.89
C ARG A 64 3.30 -3.56 -4.84
N SER A 65 2.81 -3.77 -3.64
CA SER A 65 3.12 -2.92 -2.50
C SER A 65 4.06 -3.63 -1.54
N ALA A 66 5.00 -2.90 -0.97
CA ALA A 66 5.88 -3.36 0.08
C ALA A 66 5.93 -2.32 1.19
N LEU A 67 5.55 -2.74 2.40
CA LEU A 67 5.78 -1.99 3.62
C LEU A 67 7.05 -2.50 4.31
N GLY A 68 8.09 -1.67 4.29
CA GLY A 68 9.29 -1.92 5.08
C GLY A 68 9.08 -1.55 6.55
N TRP A 69 9.57 -2.37 7.49
CA TRP A 69 9.78 -1.88 8.85
C TRP A 69 10.91 -0.86 8.81
N GLY A 70 10.66 0.36 9.30
CA GLY A 70 11.75 1.26 9.64
C GLY A 70 12.62 0.56 10.68
N GLY A 71 13.92 0.41 10.41
CA GLY A 71 14.86 -0.21 11.36
C GLY A 71 14.92 0.56 12.69
N ALA A 72 15.84 0.14 13.57
CA ALA A 72 16.02 0.64 14.94
C ALA A 72 16.20 2.17 15.13
N TRP A 73 16.17 2.97 14.04
CA TRP A 73 16.44 4.41 14.02
C TRP A 73 15.39 5.25 13.28
N GLY A 74 14.21 4.73 12.98
CA GLY A 74 13.21 5.56 12.29
C GLY A 74 11.83 4.96 12.16
N GLY A 75 10.97 5.26 13.14
CA GLY A 75 9.52 5.31 13.02
C GLY A 75 8.77 4.03 12.63
N LEU A 76 7.75 3.68 13.42
CA LEU A 76 6.69 2.72 13.05
C LEU A 76 5.97 3.05 11.72
N ALA A 77 6.23 4.24 11.17
CA ALA A 77 5.82 4.71 9.85
C ALA A 77 6.81 4.22 8.78
N GLY A 78 6.77 2.92 8.51
CA GLY A 78 7.57 2.26 7.47
C GLY A 78 7.49 2.94 6.09
N LYS A 79 8.55 2.80 5.30
CA LYS A 79 8.55 3.20 3.88
C LYS A 79 7.53 2.31 3.15
N CYS A 80 6.58 2.93 2.46
CA CYS A 80 5.66 2.26 1.55
C CYS A 80 6.17 2.48 0.13
N THR A 81 6.54 1.38 -0.53
CA THR A 81 6.89 1.39 -1.94
C THR A 81 5.79 0.66 -2.70
N VAL A 82 5.29 1.29 -3.77
CA VAL A 82 4.29 0.71 -4.65
C VAL A 82 4.85 0.72 -6.08
N HIS A 83 4.74 -0.41 -6.76
CA HIS A 83 5.02 -0.54 -8.18
C HIS A 83 3.72 -0.89 -8.91
N VAL A 84 3.49 -0.25 -10.05
CA VAL A 84 2.43 -0.58 -11.01
C VAL A 84 3.14 -1.00 -12.28
N GLY A 85 3.11 -2.30 -12.59
CA GLY A 85 4.01 -2.90 -13.58
C GLY A 85 5.48 -2.67 -13.19
N ASP A 86 6.23 -2.04 -14.08
CA ASP A 86 7.64 -1.69 -13.86
C ASP A 86 7.84 -0.27 -13.29
N ALA A 87 6.77 0.52 -13.16
CA ALA A 87 6.85 1.89 -12.68
C ALA A 87 6.71 1.96 -11.15
N GLU A 88 7.64 2.64 -10.48
CA GLU A 88 7.48 3.00 -9.06
C GLU A 88 6.53 4.20 -8.95
N VAL A 89 5.50 4.06 -8.11
CA VAL A 89 4.53 5.12 -7.83
C VAL A 89 5.02 5.91 -6.61
N PRO A 90 5.20 7.24 -6.74
CA PRO A 90 5.56 8.06 -5.60
C PRO A 90 4.40 8.11 -4.61
N MET A 91 4.58 7.46 -3.47
CA MET A 91 3.57 7.40 -2.41
C MET A 91 3.80 8.49 -1.37
N THR A 92 2.74 9.20 -0.99
CA THR A 92 2.72 10.17 0.09
C THR A 92 1.91 9.63 1.26
N ARG A 93 2.43 9.75 2.48
CA ARG A 93 1.69 9.37 3.68
C ARG A 93 0.57 10.37 3.92
N ALA A 94 -0.68 9.93 3.89
CA ALA A 94 -1.83 10.71 4.33
C ALA A 94 -1.84 10.78 5.87
N LYS A 95 -2.13 11.98 6.40
CA LYS A 95 -2.21 12.23 7.85
C LYS A 95 -3.57 11.83 8.40
#